data_AF-A0AA51QKR6-F1
#
_entry.id   AF-A0AA51QKR6-F1
#
_cell.length_a   1.000
_cell.length_b   1.000
_cell.length_c   1.000
_cell.angle_alpha   90.00
_cell.angle_beta   90.00
_cell.angle_gamma   90.00
#
_symmetry.space_group_name_H-M   'P 1'
#
loop_
_entity.id
_entity.type
_entity.pdbx_description
1 polymer ?
#
loop_
_entity_poly.entity_id
_entity_poly.type
_entity_poly.pdbx_seq_one_letter_code
_entity_poly.pdbx_strand_id
1 'polypeptide(L)'
;MSINIGAGETVPGAQFGDTTLPDWVIEPARRTVASNARNADDARELLAMLGLIQPTAQAQTRTCAGPCGRPLRGRHDDPAAHPGSVLSDNRHMCKTCARHVAPTKQDRPRACRGCGGAMRPNKASAKDWPGTKSHTGRGYCSSCYDKHPEGRTTKPATFRMPEVCQGDCNRRLRPVKTSETEFPGTVLHWKNGLCRTCHRHTQKEAAA
;
A
#
# COMPACT_ATOMS: atom_id res chain seq x y z
N MET A 1 29.73 -10.88 28.77
CA MET A 1 29.84 -12.35 28.67
C MET A 1 30.73 -12.64 27.46
N SER A 2 31.91 -13.20 27.68
CA SER A 2 32.90 -13.47 26.64
C SER A 2 32.71 -14.88 26.10
N ILE A 3 32.70 -15.06 24.78
CA ILE A 3 32.53 -16.36 24.14
C ILE A 3 33.90 -16.79 23.63
N ASN A 4 34.40 -17.94 24.10
CA ASN A 4 35.64 -18.53 23.60
C ASN A 4 35.33 -19.31 22.32
N ILE A 5 35.83 -18.84 21.18
CA ILE A 5 35.87 -19.59 19.93
C ILE A 5 37.33 -19.90 19.65
N GLY A 6 37.66 -21.19 19.52
CA GLY A 6 39.01 -21.74 19.64
C GLY A 6 40.04 -21.11 18.69
N ALA A 7 40.77 -20.11 19.18
CA ALA A 7 42.10 -19.71 18.69
C ALA A 7 42.79 -18.72 19.66
N GLY A 8 42.50 -18.76 20.97
CA GLY A 8 43.25 -17.98 21.96
C GLY A 8 43.12 -16.45 21.90
N GLU A 9 42.33 -15.88 21.00
CA GLU A 9 42.03 -14.46 20.96
C GLU A 9 40.65 -14.17 21.54
N THR A 10 40.61 -13.46 22.67
CA THR A 10 39.39 -12.97 23.28
C THR A 10 38.93 -11.71 22.54
N VAL A 11 37.96 -11.85 21.63
CA VAL A 11 37.30 -10.67 21.05
C VAL A 11 36.35 -10.10 22.11
N PRO A 12 36.44 -8.80 22.47
CA PRO A 12 35.47 -8.18 23.35
C PRO A 12 34.07 -8.34 22.74
N GLY A 13 33.10 -8.73 23.56
CA GLY A 13 31.75 -9.09 23.10
C GLY A 13 31.18 -8.04 22.15
N ALA A 14 31.05 -8.43 20.87
CA ALA A 14 30.57 -7.56 19.80
C ALA A 14 29.20 -6.98 20.18
N GLN A 15 29.09 -5.65 20.16
CA GLN A 15 27.82 -4.96 20.34
C GLN A 15 27.08 -4.83 19.01
N PHE A 16 25.76 -4.73 19.10
CA PHE A 16 24.88 -4.68 17.93
C PHE A 16 25.15 -3.46 17.04
N GLY A 17 25.21 -3.67 15.73
CA GLY A 17 25.48 -2.62 14.73
C GLY A 17 26.96 -2.43 14.40
N ASP A 18 27.84 -3.26 14.94
CA ASP A 18 29.24 -3.26 14.61
C ASP A 18 29.45 -3.84 13.20
N THR A 19 29.62 -2.95 12.21
CA THR A 19 29.93 -3.32 10.81
C THR A 19 31.37 -3.82 10.65
N THR A 20 32.10 -4.02 11.75
CA THR A 20 33.51 -4.42 11.76
C THR A 20 33.72 -5.92 12.00
N LEU A 21 32.65 -6.73 11.91
CA LEU A 21 32.82 -8.19 11.91
C LEU A 21 33.73 -8.59 10.74
N PRO A 22 34.82 -9.33 11.00
CA PRO A 22 35.79 -9.65 9.96
C PRO A 22 35.18 -10.61 8.92
N ASP A 23 35.60 -10.48 7.66
CA ASP A 23 35.03 -11.20 6.50
C ASP A 23 35.00 -12.72 6.66
N TRP A 24 35.94 -13.30 7.43
CA TRP A 24 35.97 -14.74 7.71
C TRP A 24 34.81 -15.22 8.58
N VAL A 25 34.11 -14.33 9.28
CA VAL A 25 32.87 -14.61 10.03
C VAL A 25 31.63 -14.42 9.14
N ILE A 26 31.64 -13.38 8.28
CA ILE A 26 30.49 -12.98 7.46
C ILE A 26 30.28 -13.95 6.28
N GLU A 27 31.35 -14.36 5.59
CA GLU A 27 31.20 -15.15 4.36
C GLU A 27 30.71 -16.59 4.55
N PRO A 28 31.12 -17.34 5.59
CA PRO A 28 30.51 -18.63 5.87
C PRO A 28 29.02 -18.50 6.19
N ALA A 29 28.63 -17.47 6.95
CA ALA A 29 27.24 -17.23 7.29
C ALA A 29 26.38 -16.86 6.07
N ARG A 30 26.90 -16.01 5.17
CA ARG A 30 26.21 -15.68 3.91
C ARG A 30 26.02 -16.89 3.02
N ARG A 31 27.01 -17.79 2.92
CA ARG A 31 26.87 -19.05 2.18
C ARG A 31 25.81 -19.96 2.82
N THR A 32 25.84 -20.15 4.13
CA THR A 32 24.85 -20.98 4.83
C THR A 32 23.43 -20.44 4.64
N VAL A 33 23.24 -19.13 4.74
CA VAL A 33 21.92 -18.50 4.51
C VAL A 33 21.49 -18.64 3.06
N ALA A 34 22.38 -18.36 2.10
CA ALA A 34 22.06 -18.47 0.68
C ALA A 34 21.71 -19.90 0.25
N SER A 35 22.31 -20.91 0.89
CA SER A 35 22.05 -22.33 0.58
C SER A 35 20.80 -22.90 1.25
N ASN A 36 20.34 -22.32 2.37
CA ASN A 36 19.28 -22.92 3.18
C ASN A 36 18.00 -22.07 3.29
N ALA A 37 18.08 -20.75 3.10
CA ALA A 37 16.91 -19.89 3.19
C ALA A 37 16.04 -19.99 1.93
N ARG A 38 14.74 -20.27 2.09
CA ARG A 38 13.78 -20.29 0.97
C ARG A 38 13.02 -18.98 0.83
N ASN A 39 13.06 -18.15 1.86
CA ASN A 39 12.42 -16.84 1.92
C ASN A 39 13.17 -15.92 2.90
N ALA A 40 12.72 -14.67 3.00
CA ALA A 40 13.38 -13.64 3.82
C ALA A 40 13.27 -13.90 5.34
N ASP A 41 12.30 -14.68 5.80
CA ASP A 41 12.12 -15.00 7.21
C ASP A 41 12.98 -16.20 7.62
N ASP A 42 13.09 -17.23 6.77
CA ASP A 42 14.05 -18.34 6.94
C ASP A 42 15.49 -17.81 7.00
N ALA A 43 15.82 -16.83 6.14
CA ALA A 43 17.13 -16.19 6.13
C ALA A 43 17.44 -15.50 7.46
N ARG A 44 16.44 -14.86 8.07
CA ARG A 44 16.57 -14.21 9.38
C ARG A 44 16.73 -15.22 10.50
N GLU A 45 15.97 -16.32 10.48
CA GLU A 45 16.07 -17.37 11.49
C GLU A 45 17.47 -18.02 11.49
N LEU A 46 18.01 -18.29 10.29
CA LEU A 46 19.38 -18.80 10.13
C LEU A 46 20.43 -17.81 10.64
N LEU A 47 20.27 -16.51 10.35
CA LEU A 47 21.17 -15.48 10.86
C LEU A 47 21.08 -15.32 12.39
N ALA A 48 19.89 -15.54 12.96
CA ALA A 48 19.68 -15.50 14.41
C ALA A 48 20.31 -16.73 15.10
N MET A 49 20.20 -17.93 14.51
CA MET A 49 20.86 -19.13 15.01
C MET A 49 22.39 -19.02 14.97
N LEU A 50 22.93 -18.30 13.97
CA LEU A 50 24.36 -17.99 13.87
C LEU A 50 24.81 -16.87 14.83
N GLY A 51 23.88 -16.29 15.62
CA GLY A 51 24.18 -15.23 16.58
C GLY A 51 24.58 -13.89 15.95
N LEU A 52 24.42 -13.74 14.64
CA LEU A 52 24.81 -12.52 13.89
C LEU A 52 23.76 -11.42 13.98
N ILE A 53 22.51 -11.81 14.24
CA ILE A 53 21.44 -10.90 14.63
C ILE A 53 20.84 -11.43 15.92
N GLN A 54 20.36 -10.54 16.80
CA GLN A 54 19.44 -10.99 17.83
C GLN A 54 18.19 -11.54 17.11
N PRO A 55 17.62 -12.68 17.55
CA PRO A 55 16.26 -13.01 17.14
C PRO A 55 15.44 -11.78 17.50
N THR A 56 14.95 -11.06 16.50
CA THR A 56 14.23 -9.81 16.73
C THR A 56 13.18 -10.14 17.76
N ALA A 57 13.27 -9.46 18.91
CA ALA A 57 12.29 -9.52 19.98
C ALA A 57 10.92 -9.74 19.33
N GLN A 58 10.32 -10.89 19.65
CA GLN A 58 8.95 -11.30 19.32
C GLN A 58 8.21 -10.12 18.72
N ALA A 59 7.84 -10.16 17.42
CA ALA A 59 7.10 -9.12 16.72
C ALA A 59 6.29 -8.31 17.72
N GLN A 60 6.82 -7.14 18.15
CA GLN A 60 6.44 -6.54 19.44
C GLN A 60 4.92 -6.63 19.56
N THR A 61 4.43 -7.46 20.47
CA THR A 61 3.00 -7.73 20.62
C THR A 61 2.39 -6.47 21.18
N ARG A 62 2.19 -5.49 20.30
CA ARG A 62 1.62 -4.19 20.63
C ARG A 62 0.26 -4.48 21.23
N THR A 63 0.05 -4.14 22.48
CA THR A 63 -1.24 -4.34 23.12
C THR A 63 -2.18 -3.22 22.66
N CYS A 64 -3.47 -3.54 22.59
CA CYS A 64 -4.50 -2.55 22.32
C CYS A 64 -4.43 -1.45 23.37
N ALA A 65 -4.24 -0.20 22.95
CA ALA A 65 -4.27 0.96 23.84
C ALA A 65 -5.67 1.27 24.41
N GLY A 66 -6.68 0.46 24.08
CA GLY A 66 -8.02 0.52 24.66
C GLY A 66 -8.18 -0.38 25.89
N PRO A 67 -9.35 -0.35 26.54
CA PRO A 67 -9.58 -1.07 27.80
C PRO A 67 -9.50 -2.60 27.68
N CYS A 68 -9.48 -3.15 26.46
CA CYS A 68 -9.42 -4.61 26.28
C CYS A 68 -8.01 -5.20 26.43
N GLY A 69 -6.93 -4.41 26.32
CA GLY A 69 -5.54 -4.86 26.51
C GLY A 69 -5.05 -5.99 25.59
N ARG A 70 -5.87 -6.44 24.63
CA ARG A 70 -5.56 -7.60 23.78
C ARG A 70 -4.34 -7.37 22.89
N PRO A 71 -3.52 -8.39 22.59
CA PRO A 71 -2.40 -8.24 21.68
C PRO A 71 -2.91 -7.91 20.27
N LEU A 72 -2.22 -7.00 19.59
CA LEU A 72 -2.54 -6.58 18.23
C LEU A 72 -1.67 -7.33 17.22
N ARG A 73 -2.29 -7.66 16.09
CA ARG A 73 -1.60 -8.17 14.90
C ARG A 73 -1.80 -7.23 13.71
N GLY A 74 -0.83 -7.22 12.81
CA GLY A 74 -0.90 -6.56 11.52
C GLY A 74 -1.98 -7.17 10.62
N ARG A 75 -2.35 -6.43 9.58
CA ARG A 75 -3.35 -6.88 8.60
C ARG A 75 -2.91 -8.12 7.83
N HIS A 76 -1.61 -8.25 7.57
CA HIS A 76 -1.02 -9.32 6.77
C HIS A 76 -0.51 -10.49 7.61
N ASP A 77 -0.60 -10.39 8.93
CA ASP A 77 -0.12 -11.42 9.84
C ASP A 77 -1.14 -12.56 9.94
N ASP A 78 -0.64 -13.80 9.94
CA ASP A 78 -1.45 -15.01 10.06
C ASP A 78 -2.13 -15.07 11.44
N PRO A 79 -3.48 -15.11 11.51
CA PRO A 79 -4.18 -15.30 12.77
C PRO A 79 -3.77 -16.56 13.54
N ALA A 80 -3.38 -17.63 12.86
CA ALA A 80 -2.99 -18.89 13.49
C ALA A 80 -1.65 -18.77 14.23
N ALA A 81 -0.72 -17.97 13.69
CA ALA A 81 0.56 -17.67 14.32
C ALA A 81 0.44 -16.75 15.55
N HIS A 82 -0.71 -16.07 15.71
CA HIS A 82 -0.95 -15.10 16.79
C HIS A 82 -2.29 -15.36 17.50
N PRO A 83 -2.41 -16.48 18.25
CA PRO A 83 -3.65 -16.84 18.92
C PRO A 83 -4.08 -15.77 19.93
N GLY A 84 -5.39 -15.45 19.95
CA GLY A 84 -5.98 -14.45 20.85
C GLY A 84 -5.77 -12.99 20.43
N SER A 85 -4.92 -12.73 19.44
CA SER A 85 -4.66 -11.38 18.93
C SER A 85 -5.79 -10.80 18.08
N VAL A 86 -5.84 -9.48 17.99
CA VAL A 86 -6.85 -8.73 17.22
C VAL A 86 -6.17 -7.79 16.23
N LEU A 87 -6.84 -7.50 15.11
CA LEU A 87 -6.29 -6.59 14.12
C LEU A 87 -6.04 -5.19 14.71
N SER A 88 -4.83 -4.67 14.51
CA SER A 88 -4.52 -3.28 14.77
C SER A 88 -5.26 -2.38 13.78
N ASP A 89 -5.91 -1.36 14.32
CA ASP A 89 -6.30 -0.17 13.56
C ASP A 89 -5.15 0.85 13.59
N ASN A 90 -5.27 1.90 12.79
CA ASN A 90 -4.29 3.00 12.70
C ASN A 90 -4.14 3.80 14.02
N ARG A 91 -5.01 3.54 15.01
CA ARG A 91 -4.99 4.18 16.33
C ARG A 91 -4.20 3.38 17.38
N HIS A 92 -3.47 2.33 16.98
CA HIS A 92 -2.84 1.37 17.92
C HIS A 92 -3.85 0.73 18.88
N MET A 93 -5.07 0.53 18.38
CA MET A 93 -6.19 -0.06 19.09
C MET A 93 -6.85 -1.12 18.21
N CYS A 94 -7.57 -2.06 18.80
CA CYS A 94 -8.44 -2.92 18.05
C CYS A 94 -9.67 -2.14 17.55
N LYS A 95 -10.27 -2.60 16.45
CA LYS A 95 -11.43 -1.95 15.82
C LYS A 95 -12.60 -1.71 16.78
N THR A 96 -12.81 -2.58 17.77
CA THR A 96 -13.86 -2.42 18.77
C THR A 96 -13.55 -1.25 19.69
N CYS A 97 -12.36 -1.21 20.30
CA CYS A 97 -11.98 -0.12 21.19
C CYS A 97 -11.86 1.22 20.45
N ALA A 98 -11.38 1.21 19.20
CA ALA A 98 -11.29 2.41 18.37
C ALA A 98 -12.64 3.10 18.13
N ARG A 99 -13.76 2.35 18.15
CA ARG A 99 -15.12 2.90 18.01
C ARG A 99 -15.61 3.68 19.22
N HIS A 100 -15.05 3.39 20.41
CA HIS A 100 -15.45 4.04 21.66
C HIS A 100 -14.63 5.31 21.96
N VAL A 101 -13.56 5.56 21.20
CA VAL A 101 -12.77 6.78 21.34
C VAL A 101 -13.41 7.92 20.55
N ALA A 102 -13.36 9.12 21.12
CA ALA A 102 -13.91 10.33 20.54
C ALA A 102 -13.53 10.51 19.05
N PRO A 103 -14.46 11.04 18.23
CA PRO A 103 -14.24 11.28 16.81
C PRO A 103 -13.02 12.18 16.55
N THR A 104 -12.15 11.81 15.60
CA THR A 104 -11.01 12.65 15.19
C THR A 104 -11.50 13.87 14.38
N LYS A 105 -10.61 14.80 14.00
CA LYS A 105 -10.96 15.91 13.09
C LYS A 105 -11.58 15.43 11.76
N GLN A 106 -11.33 14.19 11.34
CA GLN A 106 -11.96 13.59 10.15
C GLN A 106 -13.42 13.18 10.37
N ASP A 107 -13.78 12.93 11.63
CA ASP A 107 -15.10 12.52 12.07
C ASP A 107 -15.99 13.72 12.48
N ARG A 108 -15.46 14.95 12.48
CA ARG A 108 -16.28 16.16 12.71
C ARG A 108 -17.13 16.49 11.48
N PRO A 109 -18.39 16.92 11.67
CA PRO A 109 -19.23 17.37 10.56
C PRO A 109 -18.56 18.50 9.79
N ARG A 110 -18.53 18.39 8.46
CA ARG A 110 -17.97 19.42 7.57
C ARG A 110 -19.11 20.20 6.93
N ALA A 111 -18.98 21.51 6.80
CA ALA A 111 -19.96 22.30 6.06
C ALA A 111 -19.87 22.00 4.54
N CYS A 112 -21.01 21.81 3.89
CA CYS A 112 -21.09 21.64 2.45
C CYS A 112 -20.72 22.94 1.75
N ARG A 113 -19.75 22.91 0.83
CA ARG A 113 -19.32 24.09 0.06
C ARG A 113 -20.44 24.73 -0.77
N GLY A 114 -21.42 23.94 -1.23
CA GLY A 114 -22.51 24.44 -2.06
C GLY A 114 -23.77 24.91 -1.31
N CYS A 115 -24.01 24.45 -0.08
CA CYS A 115 -25.25 24.81 0.65
C CYS A 115 -25.04 25.13 2.14
N GLY A 116 -23.80 25.15 2.63
CA GLY A 116 -23.45 25.41 4.03
C GLY A 116 -23.86 24.31 5.01
N GLY A 117 -24.79 23.42 4.66
CA GLY A 117 -25.33 22.41 5.55
C GLY A 117 -24.26 21.44 6.10
N ALA A 118 -24.45 20.99 7.35
CA ALA A 118 -23.55 20.05 8.00
C ALA A 118 -23.57 18.69 7.29
N MET A 119 -22.39 18.18 6.94
CA MET A 119 -22.20 16.87 6.32
C MET A 119 -21.58 15.90 7.31
N ARG A 120 -22.12 14.67 7.37
CA ARG A 120 -21.52 13.59 8.15
C ARG A 120 -20.21 13.09 7.55
N PRO A 121 -19.36 12.44 8.36
CA PRO A 121 -18.14 11.79 7.87
C PRO A 121 -18.43 10.78 6.75
N ASN A 122 -17.41 10.54 5.92
CA ASN A 122 -17.54 9.59 4.82
C ASN A 122 -17.88 8.19 5.36
N LYS A 123 -18.86 7.51 4.74
CA LYS A 123 -19.41 6.21 5.15
C LYS A 123 -20.15 6.17 6.50
N ALA A 124 -20.31 7.30 7.18
CA ALA A 124 -21.17 7.37 8.36
C ALA A 124 -22.65 7.24 7.97
N SER A 125 -23.44 6.61 8.83
CA SER A 125 -24.88 6.43 8.63
C SER A 125 -25.66 7.68 9.05
N ALA A 126 -26.87 7.86 8.51
CA ALA A 126 -27.76 8.92 8.96
C ALA A 126 -28.29 8.69 10.38
N LYS A 127 -28.28 7.43 10.86
CA LYS A 127 -28.74 7.05 12.20
C LYS A 127 -27.81 7.57 13.28
N ASP A 128 -26.50 7.47 13.04
CA ASP A 128 -25.48 7.91 14.00
C ASP A 128 -25.27 9.44 13.97
N TRP A 129 -25.74 10.11 12.91
CA TRP A 129 -25.57 11.54 12.68
C TRP A 129 -26.88 12.18 12.18
N PRO A 130 -27.90 12.32 13.04
CA PRO A 130 -29.17 12.92 12.65
C PRO A 130 -28.99 14.39 12.23
N GLY A 131 -29.78 14.84 11.26
CA GLY A 131 -29.72 16.23 10.76
C GLY A 131 -28.54 16.57 9.85
N THR A 132 -27.71 15.59 9.49
CA THR A 132 -26.54 15.79 8.62
C THR A 132 -26.70 15.15 7.24
N LYS A 133 -26.13 15.79 6.21
CA LYS A 133 -26.14 15.30 4.83
C LYS A 133 -24.97 14.35 4.56
N SER A 134 -25.11 13.42 3.61
CA SER A 134 -24.01 12.53 3.22
C SER A 134 -22.88 13.28 2.50
N HIS A 135 -21.63 13.06 2.92
CA HIS A 135 -20.45 13.53 2.21
C HIS A 135 -20.13 12.61 1.02
N THR A 136 -20.22 13.12 -0.21
CA THR A 136 -19.91 12.35 -1.43
C THR A 136 -18.45 12.54 -1.86
N GLY A 137 -17.96 13.78 -1.85
CA GLY A 137 -16.59 14.09 -2.24
C GLY A 137 -16.35 15.59 -2.46
N ARG A 138 -15.08 16.02 -2.41
CA ARG A 138 -14.62 17.39 -2.67
C ARG A 138 -15.31 18.49 -1.83
N GLY A 139 -15.85 18.14 -0.67
CA GLY A 139 -16.53 19.08 0.22
C GLY A 139 -17.99 19.38 -0.16
N TYR A 140 -18.63 18.57 -1.00
CA TYR A 140 -20.05 18.69 -1.35
C TYR A 140 -20.89 17.54 -0.77
N CYS A 141 -22.12 17.87 -0.38
CA CYS A 141 -23.14 16.86 -0.05
C CYS A 141 -23.69 16.23 -1.32
N SER A 142 -24.34 15.06 -1.24
CA SER A 142 -24.89 14.34 -2.41
C SER A 142 -25.72 15.24 -3.33
N SER A 143 -26.64 16.04 -2.78
CA SER A 143 -27.48 16.93 -3.58
C SER A 143 -26.73 18.07 -4.27
N CYS A 144 -25.64 18.55 -3.67
CA CYS A 144 -24.82 19.62 -4.26
C CYS A 144 -23.75 19.06 -5.20
N TYR A 145 -23.22 17.88 -4.90
CA TYR A 145 -22.23 17.20 -5.73
C TYR A 145 -22.74 17.03 -7.16
N ASP A 146 -24.04 16.80 -7.31
CA ASP A 146 -24.65 16.62 -8.61
C ASP A 146 -24.83 17.92 -9.42
N LYS A 147 -24.93 19.05 -8.72
CA LYS A 147 -25.14 20.38 -9.29
C LYS A 147 -23.83 21.13 -9.58
N HIS A 148 -22.72 20.67 -9.00
CA HIS A 148 -21.39 21.25 -9.18
C HIS A 148 -20.48 20.30 -9.98
N PRO A 149 -20.55 20.30 -11.34
CA PRO A 149 -19.81 19.38 -12.21
C PRO A 149 -18.28 19.56 -12.14
N GLU A 150 -17.82 20.73 -11.71
CA GLU A 150 -16.43 21.01 -11.34
C GLU A 150 -15.88 20.07 -10.25
N GLY A 151 -16.76 19.42 -9.47
CA GLY A 151 -16.42 18.37 -8.53
C GLY A 151 -16.44 16.93 -9.11
N ARG A 152 -17.06 16.72 -10.28
CA ARG A 152 -17.24 15.40 -10.91
C ARG A 152 -16.12 15.05 -11.88
N THR A 153 -15.47 16.03 -12.48
CA THR A 153 -14.44 15.79 -13.50
C THR A 153 -13.06 15.64 -12.85
N THR A 154 -12.48 14.44 -12.94
CA THR A 154 -11.03 14.20 -12.82
C THR A 154 -10.36 14.05 -14.19
N LYS A 155 -11.14 14.04 -15.28
CA LYS A 155 -10.59 13.94 -16.62
C LYS A 155 -10.35 15.35 -17.15
N PRO A 156 -9.10 15.80 -17.35
CA PRO A 156 -8.87 16.97 -18.18
C PRO A 156 -9.55 16.72 -19.53
N ALA A 157 -10.33 17.70 -20.01
CA ALA A 157 -11.08 17.63 -21.26
C ALA A 157 -10.19 17.74 -22.51
N THR A 158 -8.92 17.32 -22.43
CA THR A 158 -7.90 17.68 -23.43
C THR A 158 -7.06 16.53 -23.93
N PHE A 159 -7.41 15.26 -23.67
CA PHE A 159 -6.85 14.21 -24.52
C PHE A 159 -7.55 14.26 -25.90
N ARG A 160 -7.02 15.10 -26.79
CA ARG A 160 -7.30 15.00 -28.22
C ARG A 160 -6.59 13.76 -28.73
N MET A 161 -7.37 12.80 -29.21
CA MET A 161 -6.85 11.61 -29.87
C MET A 161 -6.01 12.07 -31.08
N PRO A 162 -4.76 11.61 -31.21
CA PRO A 162 -3.96 11.83 -32.41
C PRO A 162 -4.67 11.21 -33.63
N GLU A 163 -4.60 11.87 -34.79
CA GLU A 163 -5.17 11.34 -36.03
C GLU A 163 -4.41 10.08 -36.52
N VAL A 164 -3.13 9.97 -36.17
CA VAL A 164 -2.25 8.87 -36.54
C VAL A 164 -1.61 8.24 -35.30
N CYS A 165 -1.32 6.94 -35.41
CA CYS A 165 -0.61 6.20 -34.36
C CYS A 165 0.76 6.81 -34.13
N GLN A 166 1.06 7.18 -32.89
CA GLN A 166 2.34 7.78 -32.48
C GLN A 166 3.50 6.77 -32.34
N GLY A 167 3.29 5.53 -32.75
CA GLY A 167 4.36 4.51 -32.86
C GLY A 167 4.72 4.29 -34.32
N ASP A 168 5.58 3.33 -34.61
CA ASP A 168 6.23 3.21 -35.93
C ASP A 168 5.31 2.83 -37.10
N CYS A 169 4.04 2.53 -36.83
CA CYS A 169 3.12 2.07 -37.87
C CYS A 169 2.42 3.19 -38.65
N ASN A 170 2.43 4.45 -38.17
CA ASN A 170 1.80 5.63 -38.81
C ASN A 170 0.33 5.44 -39.29
N ARG A 171 -0.38 4.43 -38.80
CA ARG A 171 -1.74 4.13 -39.24
C ARG A 171 -2.72 5.14 -38.64
N ARG A 172 -3.74 5.53 -39.41
CA ARG A 172 -4.83 6.40 -38.95
C ARG A 172 -5.58 5.77 -37.79
N LEU A 173 -5.81 6.52 -36.73
CA LEU A 173 -6.51 6.04 -35.54
C LEU A 173 -8.00 6.38 -35.59
N ARG A 174 -8.83 5.43 -35.17
CA ARG A 174 -10.26 5.63 -34.93
C ARG A 174 -10.60 5.48 -33.43
N PRO A 175 -11.67 6.13 -32.94
CA PRO A 175 -12.06 6.03 -31.53
C PRO A 175 -12.40 4.59 -31.09
N VAL A 176 -12.20 4.29 -29.80
CA VAL A 176 -12.38 2.94 -29.21
C VAL A 176 -13.78 2.33 -29.43
N LYS A 177 -14.80 3.15 -29.71
CA LYS A 177 -16.21 2.75 -29.85
C LYS A 177 -16.77 2.90 -31.26
N THR A 178 -15.92 2.94 -32.29
CA THR A 178 -16.37 2.92 -33.69
C THR A 178 -16.02 1.59 -34.33
N SER A 179 -16.51 1.33 -35.55
CA SER A 179 -16.19 0.13 -36.34
C SER A 179 -15.26 0.44 -37.53
N GLU A 180 -14.71 -0.60 -38.17
CA GLU A 180 -13.96 -0.45 -39.42
C GLU A 180 -14.87 -0.13 -40.59
N THR A 181 -16.14 -0.53 -40.52
CA THR A 181 -17.15 -0.19 -41.53
C THR A 181 -17.51 1.30 -41.53
N GLU A 182 -17.47 1.95 -40.37
CA GLU A 182 -17.68 3.39 -40.23
C GLU A 182 -16.42 4.20 -40.59
N PHE A 183 -15.23 3.64 -40.36
CA PHE A 183 -13.94 4.30 -40.61
C PHE A 183 -12.99 3.35 -41.35
N PRO A 184 -13.19 3.17 -42.67
CA PRO A 184 -12.39 2.23 -43.46
C PRO A 184 -10.93 2.66 -43.52
N GLY A 185 -10.02 1.68 -43.45
CA GLY A 185 -8.58 1.93 -43.51
C GLY A 185 -7.97 2.52 -42.22
N THR A 186 -8.68 2.46 -41.09
CA THR A 186 -8.20 2.97 -39.79
C THR A 186 -8.06 1.86 -38.74
N VAL A 187 -7.14 2.04 -37.79
CA VAL A 187 -6.91 1.13 -36.67
C VAL A 187 -7.47 1.70 -35.38
N LEU A 188 -7.93 0.82 -34.48
CA LEU A 188 -8.49 1.24 -33.19
C LEU A 188 -7.43 1.95 -32.33
N HIS A 189 -7.75 3.16 -31.87
CA HIS A 189 -7.02 3.86 -30.82
C HIS A 189 -7.02 3.04 -29.54
N TRP A 190 -5.89 3.04 -28.83
CA TRP A 190 -5.75 2.38 -27.55
C TRP A 190 -5.42 3.39 -26.44
N LYS A 191 -4.32 3.18 -25.70
CA LYS A 191 -3.81 4.10 -24.69
C LYS A 191 -2.67 4.92 -25.27
N ASN A 192 -2.49 6.14 -24.75
CA ASN A 192 -1.35 7.01 -25.05
C ASN A 192 -1.15 7.34 -26.54
N GLY A 193 -2.24 7.41 -27.33
CA GLY A 193 -2.14 7.77 -28.75
C GLY A 193 -1.57 6.67 -29.67
N LEU A 194 -1.54 5.42 -29.19
CA LEU A 194 -1.03 4.26 -29.94
C LEU A 194 -2.16 3.33 -30.39
N CYS A 195 -1.92 2.57 -31.45
CA CYS A 195 -2.70 1.40 -31.78
C CYS A 195 -2.34 0.23 -30.83
N ARG A 196 -3.21 -0.78 -30.74
CA ARG A 196 -3.00 -1.94 -29.86
C ARG A 196 -1.66 -2.65 -30.09
N THR A 197 -1.22 -2.72 -31.35
CA THR A 197 0.04 -3.38 -31.74
C THR A 197 1.24 -2.58 -31.24
N CYS A 198 1.37 -1.30 -31.59
CA CYS A 198 2.47 -0.44 -31.11
C CYS A 198 2.49 -0.33 -29.58
N HIS A 199 1.32 -0.27 -28.93
CA HIS A 199 1.27 -0.30 -27.47
C HIS A 199 1.83 -1.61 -26.89
N ARG A 200 1.67 -2.76 -27.58
CA ARG A 200 2.26 -4.02 -27.11
C ARG A 200 3.77 -4.06 -27.32
N HIS A 201 4.28 -3.49 -28.41
CA HIS A 201 5.72 -3.38 -28.65
C HIS A 201 6.42 -2.54 -27.57
N THR A 202 5.91 -1.33 -27.32
CA THR A 202 6.44 -0.44 -26.27
C THR A 202 6.43 -1.06 -24.87
N GLN A 203 5.40 -1.85 -24.53
CA GLN A 203 5.34 -2.57 -23.25
C GLN A 203 6.35 -3.72 -23.16
N LYS A 204 6.69 -4.37 -24.29
CA LYS A 204 7.74 -5.40 -24.32
C LYS A 204 9.12 -4.79 -24.18
N GLU A 205 9.37 -3.68 -24.87
CA GLU A 205 10.64 -2.93 -24.77
C GLU A 205 10.86 -2.37 -23.36
N ALA A 206 9.81 -1.88 -22.70
CA ALA A 206 9.91 -1.38 -21.33
C ALA A 206 10.11 -2.49 -20.27
N ALA A 207 9.90 -3.75 -20.64
CA ALA A 207 10.04 -4.91 -19.76
C ALA A 207 11.33 -5.72 -20.02
N ALA A 208 12.11 -5.33 -21.03
CA ALA A 208 13.42 -5.88 -21.36
C ALA A 208 14.53 -5.02 -20.72
#